data_AF-A0A081S506-F1
#
_entry.id   AF-A0A081S506-F1
#
_cell.length_a   1.000
_cell.length_b   1.000
_cell.length_c   1.000
_cell.angle_alpha   90.00
_cell.angle_beta   90.00
_cell.angle_gamma   90.00
#
_symmetry.space_group_name_H-M   'P 1'
#
loop_
_entity.id
_entity.type
_entity.pdbx_description
1 polymer ?
#
loop_
_entity_poly.entity_id
_entity_poly.type
_entity_poly.pdbx_seq_one_letter_code
_entity_poly.pdbx_strand_id
1 'polypeptide(L)'
;MAKAYVLMSCDLGSEKELISKLNSISEISEARGTFGLYDILAKVESDDEEKIQRAVTGVIRKLPEIRSTMTLTRSECEELFKPADKLINTMLGKNTSQAYVVIHTEKGREYEVLRNLGHIPEVKEADVVFGYYDVLCKIETETHKSLEKVITKAIRSLPFIKTSITLNVIEEQG
;
A
#
# COMPACT_ATOMS: atom_id res chain seq x y z
N MET A 1 14.54 8.33 4.33
CA MET A 1 14.41 7.08 3.56
C MET A 1 13.31 7.30 2.53
N ALA A 2 13.66 7.17 1.26
CA ALA A 2 12.72 7.22 0.16
C ALA A 2 11.87 5.95 0.18
N LYS A 3 10.60 6.07 -0.25
CA LYS A 3 9.65 4.96 -0.31
C LYS A 3 8.82 5.07 -1.57
N ALA A 4 8.55 3.94 -2.22
CA ALA A 4 7.59 3.85 -3.30
C ALA A 4 6.74 2.58 -3.19
N TYR A 5 5.53 2.64 -3.73
CA TYR A 5 4.64 1.50 -3.87
C TYR A 5 4.48 1.18 -5.36
N VAL A 6 4.73 -0.06 -5.74
CA VAL A 6 4.63 -0.54 -7.12
C VAL A 6 3.46 -1.49 -7.20
N LEU A 7 2.40 -1.05 -7.87
CA LEU A 7 1.23 -1.86 -8.19
C LEU A 7 1.47 -2.55 -9.52
N MET A 8 1.29 -3.86 -9.58
CA MET A 8 1.66 -4.67 -10.74
C MET A 8 0.47 -5.50 -11.18
N SER A 9 0.31 -5.65 -12.49
CA SER A 9 -0.48 -6.73 -13.08
C SER A 9 0.45 -7.71 -13.77
N CYS A 10 0.18 -9.01 -13.62
CA CYS A 10 1.01 -10.09 -14.12
C CYS A 10 0.21 -11.14 -14.89
N ASP A 11 0.91 -12.14 -15.42
CA ASP A 11 0.28 -13.33 -15.99
C ASP A 11 -0.40 -14.15 -14.89
N LEU A 12 -1.60 -14.65 -15.20
CA LEU A 12 -2.39 -15.47 -14.27
C LEU A 12 -1.59 -16.69 -13.82
N GLY A 13 -1.49 -16.90 -12.51
CA GLY A 13 -0.78 -18.02 -11.91
C GLY A 13 0.71 -17.78 -11.65
N SER A 14 1.26 -16.63 -12.05
CA SER A 14 2.65 -16.25 -11.78
C SER A 14 2.84 -15.50 -10.45
N GLU A 15 1.76 -15.17 -9.74
CA GLU A 15 1.75 -14.24 -8.61
C GLU A 15 2.69 -14.71 -7.50
N LYS A 16 2.57 -15.99 -7.08
CA LYS A 16 3.38 -16.56 -6.00
C LYS A 16 4.88 -16.58 -6.31
N GLU A 17 5.23 -16.93 -7.55
CA GLU A 17 6.63 -16.97 -7.98
C GLU A 17 7.21 -15.55 -8.04
N LEU A 18 6.45 -14.60 -8.59
CA LEU A 18 6.84 -13.19 -8.63
C LEU A 18 7.01 -12.62 -7.23
N ILE A 19 6.10 -12.88 -6.29
CA ILE A 19 6.22 -12.39 -4.91
C ILE A 19 7.50 -12.93 -4.27
N SER A 20 7.81 -14.22 -4.44
CA SER A 20 9.06 -14.81 -3.95
C SER A 20 10.30 -14.16 -4.57
N LYS A 21 10.31 -13.95 -5.89
CA LYS A 21 11.39 -13.21 -6.59
C LYS A 21 11.53 -11.79 -6.04
N LEU A 22 10.42 -11.07 -5.89
CA LEU A 22 10.40 -9.68 -5.41
C LEU A 22 10.92 -9.59 -3.97
N ASN A 23 10.50 -10.49 -3.08
CA ASN A 23 10.98 -10.53 -1.69
C ASN A 23 12.48 -10.86 -1.58
N SER A 24 13.13 -11.38 -2.64
CA SER A 24 14.59 -11.58 -2.68
C SER A 24 15.39 -10.32 -3.03
N ILE A 25 14.72 -9.25 -3.47
CA ILE A 25 15.35 -7.98 -3.86
C ILE A 25 15.53 -7.12 -2.61
N SER A 26 16.76 -6.64 -2.36
CA SER A 26 17.13 -5.91 -1.14
C SER A 26 16.30 -4.65 -0.88
N GLU A 27 15.91 -3.95 -1.94
CA GLU A 27 15.14 -2.71 -1.87
C GLU A 27 13.64 -2.97 -1.64
N ILE A 28 13.17 -4.22 -1.77
CA ILE A 28 11.76 -4.56 -1.58
C ILE A 28 11.55 -4.98 -0.12
N SER A 29 10.97 -4.06 0.65
CA SER A 29 10.62 -4.27 2.06
C SER A 29 9.40 -5.18 2.26
N GLU A 30 8.51 -5.26 1.27
CA GLU A 30 7.28 -6.04 1.33
C GLU A 30 6.73 -6.29 -0.08
N ALA A 31 6.41 -7.52 -0.45
CA ALA A 31 5.59 -7.83 -1.63
C ALA A 31 4.37 -8.68 -1.22
N ARG A 32 3.20 -8.30 -1.71
CA ARG A 32 1.92 -8.95 -1.37
C ARG A 32 1.07 -9.16 -2.61
N GLY A 33 0.47 -10.35 -2.72
CA GLY A 33 -0.59 -10.61 -3.70
C GLY A 33 -1.86 -9.88 -3.28
N THR A 34 -2.63 -9.39 -4.25
CA THR A 34 -3.85 -8.63 -3.98
C THR A 34 -5.01 -9.05 -4.87
N PHE A 35 -6.24 -8.97 -4.33
CA PHE A 35 -7.44 -9.00 -5.15
C PHE A 35 -7.76 -7.60 -5.69
N GLY A 36 -8.10 -7.53 -6.98
CA GLY A 36 -8.63 -6.31 -7.59
C GLY A 36 -8.08 -6.06 -8.99
N LEU A 37 -7.80 -4.79 -9.29
CA LEU A 37 -7.25 -4.35 -10.58
C LEU A 37 -5.75 -4.63 -10.73
N TYR A 38 -5.07 -4.87 -9.61
CA TYR A 38 -3.65 -5.18 -9.56
C TYR A 38 -3.50 -6.51 -8.83
N ASP A 39 -2.57 -7.32 -9.31
CA ASP A 39 -2.33 -8.67 -8.85
C ASP A 39 -1.31 -8.69 -7.70
N ILE A 40 -0.35 -7.74 -7.69
CA ILE A 40 0.70 -7.62 -6.68
C ILE A 40 0.94 -6.15 -6.30
N LEU A 41 1.16 -5.89 -5.02
CA LEU A 41 1.71 -4.64 -4.49
C LEU A 41 3.09 -4.91 -3.88
N ALA A 42 4.11 -4.15 -4.30
CA ALA A 42 5.43 -4.15 -3.68
C ALA A 42 5.76 -2.79 -3.07
N LYS A 43 6.23 -2.79 -1.81
CA LYS A 43 6.77 -1.62 -1.11
C LYS A 43 8.28 -1.61 -1.25
N VAL A 44 8.79 -0.60 -1.94
CA VAL A 44 10.22 -0.40 -2.21
C VAL A 44 10.74 0.71 -1.30
N GLU A 45 11.78 0.44 -0.53
CA GLU A 45 12.37 1.38 0.41
C GLU A 45 13.88 1.44 0.20
N SER A 46 14.42 2.66 0.18
CA SER A 46 15.86 2.86 0.07
C SER A 46 16.28 4.21 0.62
N ASP A 47 17.55 4.34 0.98
CA ASP A 47 18.13 5.64 1.36
C ASP A 47 18.44 6.53 0.14
N ASP A 48 18.27 6.01 -1.07
CA ASP A 48 18.58 6.67 -2.34
C ASP A 48 17.43 6.48 -3.34
N GLU A 49 16.82 7.59 -3.79
CA GLU A 49 15.75 7.56 -4.79
C GLU A 49 16.20 6.89 -6.10
N GLU A 50 17.46 7.00 -6.49
CA GLU A 50 17.96 6.34 -7.67
C GLU A 50 17.97 4.81 -7.52
N LYS A 51 18.18 4.29 -6.30
CA LYS A 51 18.07 2.84 -6.04
C LYS A 51 16.63 2.38 -6.22
N ILE A 52 15.65 3.15 -5.75
CA ILE A 52 14.24 2.86 -6.00
C ILE A 52 13.97 2.85 -7.51
N GLN A 53 14.43 3.86 -8.23
CA GLN A 53 14.25 3.92 -9.68
C GLN A 53 14.89 2.70 -10.37
N ARG A 54 16.13 2.34 -10.02
CA ARG A 54 16.82 1.16 -10.56
C ARG A 54 16.09 -0.15 -10.24
N ALA A 55 15.60 -0.32 -9.01
CA ALA A 55 14.81 -1.49 -8.63
C ALA A 55 13.54 -1.59 -9.50
N VAL A 56 12.81 -0.47 -9.67
CA VAL A 56 11.59 -0.45 -10.48
C VAL A 56 11.86 -0.68 -11.97
N THR A 57 12.74 0.12 -12.60
CA THR A 57 12.92 0.09 -14.06
C THR A 57 13.88 -0.99 -14.54
N GLY A 58 14.86 -1.33 -13.70
CA GLY A 58 15.92 -2.29 -14.03
C GLY A 58 15.61 -3.72 -13.61
N VAL A 59 14.80 -3.91 -12.56
CA VAL A 59 14.49 -5.25 -12.05
C VAL A 59 13.01 -5.57 -12.23
N ILE A 60 12.10 -4.86 -11.56
CA ILE A 60 10.66 -5.18 -11.55
C ILE A 60 10.10 -5.18 -12.97
N ARG A 61 10.24 -4.07 -13.73
CA ARG A 61 9.71 -3.95 -15.10
C ARG A 61 10.40 -4.85 -16.14
N LYS A 62 11.44 -5.59 -15.75
CA LYS A 62 12.14 -6.55 -16.61
C LYS A 62 11.71 -7.99 -16.36
N LEU A 63 10.92 -8.26 -15.33
CA LEU A 63 10.34 -9.58 -15.10
C LEU A 63 9.32 -9.87 -16.21
N PRO A 64 9.48 -10.96 -16.99
CA PRO A 64 8.69 -11.20 -18.19
C PRO A 64 7.20 -11.41 -17.92
N GLU A 65 6.86 -11.91 -16.73
CA GLU A 65 5.48 -12.18 -16.32
C GLU A 65 4.73 -10.90 -15.91
N ILE A 66 5.43 -9.77 -15.73
CA ILE A 66 4.82 -8.48 -15.39
C ILE A 66 4.33 -7.80 -16.68
N ARG A 67 3.01 -7.58 -16.75
CA ARG A 67 2.33 -6.94 -17.89
C ARG A 67 2.32 -5.43 -17.80
N SER A 68 2.13 -4.90 -16.60
CA SER A 68 2.10 -3.46 -16.37
C SER A 68 2.44 -3.12 -14.93
N THR A 69 2.92 -1.89 -14.72
CA THR A 69 3.25 -1.37 -13.38
C THR A 69 2.75 0.06 -13.23
N MET A 70 2.28 0.41 -12.04
CA MET A 70 2.02 1.78 -11.60
C MET A 70 2.88 2.05 -10.37
N THR A 71 3.70 3.11 -10.41
CA THR A 71 4.58 3.48 -9.31
C THR A 71 4.03 4.70 -8.61
N LEU A 72 3.83 4.60 -7.29
CA LEU A 72 3.39 5.67 -6.41
C LEU A 72 4.54 6.02 -5.47
N THR A 73 5.16 7.18 -5.66
CA THR A 73 6.33 7.58 -4.88
C THR A 73 5.88 8.37 -3.67
N ARG A 74 6.32 8.02 -2.47
CA ARG A 74 5.96 8.76 -1.25
C ARG A 74 6.48 10.19 -1.34
N SER A 75 5.63 11.15 -1.02
CA SER A 75 6.03 12.54 -0.85
C SER A 75 6.83 12.71 0.43
N GLU A 76 8.03 13.28 0.32
CA GLU A 76 8.87 13.65 1.46
C GLU A 76 8.33 14.93 2.12
N CYS A 77 7.20 14.83 2.82
CA CYS A 77 6.77 15.86 3.76
C CYS A 77 6.91 15.29 5.18
N GLU A 78 7.00 16.17 6.19
CA GLU A 78 7.15 15.80 7.61
C GLU A 78 6.23 14.63 8.01
N GLU A 79 6.67 13.79 8.96
CA GLU A 79 5.88 12.66 9.48
C GLU A 79 4.58 13.14 10.15
N LEU A 80 3.58 13.42 9.32
CA LEU A 80 2.25 13.88 9.71
C LEU A 80 1.36 12.70 10.12
N PHE A 81 1.67 11.50 9.65
CA PHE A 81 1.01 10.28 10.08
C PHE A 81 1.66 9.77 11.37
N LYS A 82 0.94 9.92 12.48
CA LYS A 82 1.24 9.23 13.74
C LYS A 82 0.07 8.29 14.00
N PRO A 83 0.26 6.96 13.94
CA PRO A 83 -0.82 6.03 14.22
C PRO A 83 -1.32 6.25 15.66
N ALA A 84 -2.63 6.26 15.85
CA ALA A 84 -3.26 6.33 17.17
C ALA A 84 -2.70 5.22 18.09
N ASP A 85 -2.52 5.55 19.38
CA ASP A 85 -1.69 4.82 20.35
C ASP A 85 -1.66 3.28 20.19
N LYS A 86 -0.42 2.77 20.05
CA LYS A 86 0.01 1.39 19.72
C LYS A 86 -0.37 0.29 20.73
N LEU A 87 -1.27 0.53 21.68
CA LEU A 87 -1.58 -0.42 22.76
C LEU A 87 -2.33 -1.68 22.31
N ILE A 88 -2.89 -1.69 21.09
CA ILE A 88 -3.68 -2.82 20.57
C ILE A 88 -2.81 -3.85 19.82
N ASN A 89 -1.62 -3.46 19.33
CA ASN A 89 -0.82 -4.32 18.44
C ASN A 89 -0.18 -5.56 19.12
N THR A 90 -0.20 -5.66 20.46
CA THR A 90 0.35 -6.85 21.16
C THR A 90 -0.64 -8.02 21.22
N MET A 91 -1.90 -7.83 20.80
CA MET A 91 -2.97 -8.84 20.96
C MET A 91 -3.46 -9.46 19.64
N LEU A 92 -3.12 -8.91 18.46
CA LEU A 92 -3.57 -9.48 17.19
C LEU A 92 -2.80 -10.77 16.88
N GLY A 93 -3.51 -11.90 16.89
CA GLY A 93 -2.99 -13.21 16.51
C GLY A 93 -2.64 -13.30 15.02
N LYS A 94 -2.03 -14.43 14.63
CA LYS A 94 -1.49 -14.73 13.29
C LYS A 94 -2.44 -14.63 12.09
N ASN A 95 -3.73 -14.35 12.31
CA ASN A 95 -4.76 -14.29 11.26
C ASN A 95 -5.38 -12.89 11.19
N THR A 96 -4.62 -11.92 10.68
CA THR A 96 -5.12 -10.57 10.41
C THR A 96 -5.54 -10.46 8.95
N SER A 97 -6.58 -9.67 8.67
CA SER A 97 -6.95 -9.27 7.31
C SER A 97 -6.36 -7.90 6.99
N GLN A 98 -5.58 -7.83 5.91
CA GLN A 98 -4.95 -6.60 5.46
C GLN A 98 -5.51 -6.10 4.12
N ALA A 99 -5.47 -4.79 3.93
CA ALA A 99 -5.66 -4.18 2.62
C ALA A 99 -4.87 -2.89 2.47
N TYR A 100 -4.51 -2.59 1.23
CA TYR A 100 -4.07 -1.27 0.83
C TYR A 100 -5.22 -0.53 0.17
N VAL A 101 -5.40 0.74 0.51
CA VAL A 101 -6.38 1.62 -0.12
C VAL A 101 -5.65 2.80 -0.74
N VAL A 102 -5.80 2.93 -2.06
CA VAL A 102 -5.30 4.09 -2.81
C VAL A 102 -6.44 5.05 -3.06
N ILE A 103 -6.18 6.34 -2.86
CA ILE A 103 -7.21 7.37 -2.70
C ILE A 103 -6.93 8.52 -3.65
N HIS A 104 -7.97 8.98 -4.35
CA HIS A 104 -7.99 10.29 -4.99
C HIS A 104 -8.67 11.28 -4.06
N THR A 105 -8.08 12.46 -3.94
CA THR A 105 -8.51 13.51 -3.04
C THR A 105 -8.92 14.77 -3.80
N GLU A 106 -9.53 15.70 -3.08
CA GLU A 106 -9.64 17.07 -3.55
C GLU A 106 -8.25 17.72 -3.62
N LYS A 107 -8.05 18.55 -4.65
CA LYS A 107 -6.74 19.16 -4.92
C LYS A 107 -6.29 19.98 -3.71
N GLY A 108 -5.10 19.69 -3.19
CA GLY A 108 -4.53 20.40 -2.03
C GLY A 108 -5.07 19.92 -0.68
N ARG A 109 -5.83 18.82 -0.63
CA ARG A 109 -6.39 18.24 0.61
C ARG A 109 -5.72 16.93 1.03
N GLU A 110 -4.64 16.53 0.35
CA GLU A 110 -3.93 15.26 0.55
C GLU A 110 -3.46 15.11 2.01
N TYR A 111 -2.92 16.19 2.59
CA TYR A 111 -2.44 16.22 3.98
C TYR A 111 -3.57 16.21 5.03
N GLU A 112 -4.74 16.78 4.70
CA GLU A 112 -5.92 16.73 5.58
C GLU A 112 -6.47 15.31 5.63
N VAL A 113 -6.54 14.63 4.48
CA VAL A 113 -6.91 13.22 4.40
C VAL A 113 -5.90 12.36 5.18
N LEU A 114 -4.60 12.59 5.01
CA LEU A 114 -3.56 11.88 5.76
C LEU A 114 -3.74 12.03 7.28
N ARG A 115 -4.00 13.25 7.77
CA ARG A 115 -4.26 13.51 9.19
C ARG A 115 -5.48 12.77 9.70
N ASN A 116 -6.58 12.79 8.93
CA ASN A 116 -7.81 12.11 9.29
C ASN A 116 -7.63 10.59 9.36
N LEU A 117 -6.83 10.02 8.45
CA LEU A 117 -6.44 8.61 8.48
C LEU A 117 -5.66 8.25 9.75
N GLY A 118 -4.82 9.15 10.25
CA GLY A 118 -4.08 8.98 11.51
C GLY A 118 -4.96 8.78 12.75
N HIS A 119 -6.21 9.24 12.71
CA HIS A 119 -7.17 9.04 13.80
C HIS A 119 -7.90 7.68 13.76
N ILE A 120 -7.67 6.87 12.72
CA ILE A 120 -8.30 5.54 12.57
C ILE A 120 -7.31 4.47 13.06
N PRO A 121 -7.61 3.75 14.15
CA PRO A 121 -6.64 2.83 14.79
C PRO A 121 -6.27 1.62 13.92
N GLU A 122 -7.14 1.23 13.00
CA GLU A 122 -6.89 0.14 12.05
C GLU A 122 -5.95 0.55 10.91
N VAL A 123 -5.73 1.86 10.68
CA VAL A 123 -4.75 2.34 9.69
C VAL A 123 -3.36 2.25 10.32
N LYS A 124 -2.50 1.40 9.74
CA LYS A 124 -1.15 1.13 10.26
C LYS A 124 -0.06 1.95 9.58
N GLU A 125 -0.26 2.23 8.30
CA GLU A 125 0.62 3.10 7.52
C GLU A 125 -0.26 3.98 6.63
N ALA A 126 0.12 5.23 6.43
CA ALA A 126 -0.48 6.08 5.41
C ALA A 126 0.55 7.08 4.90
N ASP A 127 0.53 7.30 3.59
CA ASP A 127 1.51 8.11 2.88
C ASP A 127 0.79 8.95 1.82
N VAL A 128 1.14 10.25 1.75
CA VAL A 128 0.85 11.06 0.56
C VAL A 128 1.79 10.58 -0.54
N VAL A 129 1.27 10.32 -1.72
CA VAL A 129 2.02 9.76 -2.83
C VAL A 129 1.91 10.64 -4.07
N PHE A 130 2.96 10.65 -4.87
CA PHE A 130 2.98 11.21 -6.21
C PHE A 130 2.73 10.11 -7.23
N GLY A 131 1.84 10.39 -8.18
CA GLY A 131 1.49 9.48 -9.25
C GLY A 131 0.06 9.74 -9.71
N TYR A 132 -0.65 8.67 -10.07
CA TYR A 132 -2.06 8.73 -10.47
C TYR A 132 -3.01 8.88 -9.27
N TYR A 133 -2.55 8.55 -8.06
CA TYR A 133 -3.28 8.69 -6.79
C TYR A 133 -2.56 9.69 -5.89
N ASP A 134 -3.27 10.16 -4.86
CA ASP A 134 -2.77 11.21 -3.98
C ASP A 134 -2.39 10.70 -2.59
N VAL A 135 -3.08 9.67 -2.09
CA VAL A 135 -2.83 9.06 -0.77
C VAL A 135 -2.94 7.54 -0.88
N LEU A 136 -2.06 6.83 -0.18
CA LEU A 136 -2.12 5.37 -0.01
C LEU A 136 -2.10 5.06 1.50
N CYS A 137 -2.97 4.16 1.96
CA CYS A 137 -2.93 3.68 3.33
C CYS A 137 -3.02 2.15 3.43
N LYS A 138 -2.33 1.59 4.42
CA LYS A 138 -2.37 0.19 4.82
C LYS A 138 -3.26 0.03 6.04
N ILE A 139 -4.19 -0.89 5.95
CA ILE A 139 -5.17 -1.20 6.99
C ILE A 139 -4.95 -2.63 7.45
N GLU A 140 -5.03 -2.84 8.75
CA GLU A 140 -4.95 -4.17 9.35
C GLU A 140 -6.04 -4.33 10.40
N THR A 141 -6.80 -5.43 10.30
CA THR A 141 -7.87 -5.75 11.24
C THR A 141 -7.87 -7.25 11.54
N GLU A 142 -8.62 -7.68 12.55
CA GLU A 142 -8.74 -9.09 12.91
C GLU A 142 -9.57 -9.92 11.91
N THR A 143 -10.51 -9.30 11.18
CA THR A 143 -11.42 -10.03 10.29
C THR A 143 -11.69 -9.29 8.98
N HIS A 144 -12.01 -10.01 7.92
CA HIS A 144 -12.40 -9.39 6.65
C HIS A 144 -13.63 -8.48 6.79
N LYS A 145 -14.58 -8.83 7.68
CA LYS A 145 -15.76 -8.02 7.95
C LYS A 145 -15.42 -6.69 8.64
N SER A 146 -14.48 -6.70 9.58
CA SER A 146 -13.99 -5.46 10.20
C SER A 146 -13.25 -4.60 9.17
N LEU A 147 -12.42 -5.22 8.33
CA LEU A 147 -11.71 -4.53 7.25
C LEU A 147 -12.68 -3.82 6.30
N GLU A 148 -13.70 -4.52 5.82
CA GLU A 148 -14.73 -3.95 4.95
C GLU A 148 -15.45 -2.77 5.63
N LYS A 149 -15.81 -2.91 6.91
CA LYS A 149 -16.46 -1.84 7.67
C LYS A 149 -15.56 -0.62 7.83
N VAL A 150 -14.28 -0.80 8.15
CA VAL A 150 -13.31 0.31 8.25
C VAL A 150 -13.21 1.04 6.91
N ILE A 151 -13.04 0.30 5.82
CA ILE A 151 -12.90 0.90 4.48
C ILE A 151 -14.16 1.66 4.09
N THR A 152 -15.33 1.05 4.22
CA THR A 152 -16.59 1.59 3.71
C THR A 152 -17.21 2.66 4.60
N LYS A 153 -17.02 2.58 5.93
CA LYS A 153 -17.68 3.48 6.90
C LYS A 153 -16.75 4.47 7.53
N ALA A 154 -15.48 4.14 7.76
CA ALA A 154 -14.51 5.07 8.33
C ALA A 154 -13.80 5.82 7.21
N ILE A 155 -13.06 5.12 6.34
CA ILE A 155 -12.18 5.74 5.34
C ILE A 155 -12.97 6.44 4.24
N ARG A 156 -13.86 5.74 3.52
CA ARG A 156 -14.61 6.33 2.40
C ARG A 156 -15.61 7.42 2.80
N SER A 157 -15.89 7.56 4.09
CA SER A 157 -16.73 8.63 4.64
C SER A 157 -15.94 9.88 5.04
N LEU A 158 -14.60 9.83 4.99
CA LEU A 158 -13.76 10.98 5.31
C LEU A 158 -13.99 12.12 4.30
N PRO A 159 -13.97 13.37 4.75
CA PRO A 159 -14.07 14.52 3.85
C PRO A 159 -12.88 14.54 2.88
N PHE A 160 -13.10 15.18 1.73
CA PHE A 160 -12.11 15.40 0.68
C PHE A 160 -11.64 14.16 -0.09
N ILE A 161 -12.22 12.99 0.17
CA ILE A 161 -12.02 11.79 -0.67
C ILE A 161 -13.00 11.81 -1.83
N LYS A 162 -12.47 11.78 -3.06
CA LYS A 162 -13.28 11.70 -4.28
C LYS A 162 -13.59 10.26 -4.66
N THR A 163 -12.55 9.44 -4.74
CA THR A 163 -12.64 8.03 -5.13
C THR A 163 -11.55 7.23 -4.40
N SER A 164 -11.74 5.92 -4.30
CA SER A 164 -10.73 5.02 -3.75
C SER A 164 -10.77 3.66 -4.44
N ILE A 165 -9.64 2.98 -4.46
CA ILE A 165 -9.51 1.59 -4.89
C ILE A 165 -8.91 0.80 -3.73
N THR A 166 -9.45 -0.40 -3.51
CA THR A 166 -9.02 -1.30 -2.44
C THR A 166 -8.30 -2.48 -3.05
N LEU A 167 -7.13 -2.79 -2.49
CA LEU A 167 -6.29 -3.93 -2.82
C LEU A 167 -6.28 -4.84 -1.58
N ASN A 168 -7.18 -5.82 -1.56
CA ASN A 168 -7.26 -6.76 -0.44
C ASN A 168 -6.08 -7.73 -0.53
N VAL A 169 -5.30 -7.85 0.53
CA VAL A 169 -4.12 -8.72 0.56
C VAL A 169 -4.53 -10.19 0.60
N ILE A 170 -3.82 -11.02 -0.17
CA ILE A 170 -3.95 -12.47 -0.18
C ILE A 170 -2.84 -13.04 0.70
N GLU A 171 -3.16 -13.40 1.94
CA GLU A 171 -2.16 -13.83 2.93
C GLU A 171 -1.46 -15.15 2.54
N GLU A 172 -2.09 -16.01 1.74
CA GLU A 172 -1.52 -17.29 1.29
C GLU A 172 -0.49 -17.17 0.15
N GLN A 173 -0.22 -15.95 -0.31
CA GLN A 173 0.73 -15.66 -1.39
C GLN A 173 1.96 -14.86 -0.94
N GLY A 174 1.98 -14.40 0.31
CA GLY A 174 3.05 -13.58 0.92
C GLY A 174 4.13 -14.37 1.63
#